data_AF-A0A2U1ZX94-F1
#
_entry.id   AF-A0A2U1ZX94-F1
#
_cell.length_a   1.000
_cell.length_b   1.000
_cell.length_c   1.000
_cell.angle_alpha   90.00
_cell.angle_beta   90.00
_cell.angle_gamma   90.00
#
_symmetry.space_group_name_H-M   'P 1'
#
loop_
_entity.id
_entity.type
_entity.pdbx_description
1 polymer ?
#
loop_
_entity_poly.entity_id
_entity_poly.type
_entity_poly.pdbx_seq_one_letter_code
_entity_poly.pdbx_strand_id
1 'polypeptide(L)'
;MNDLASGSTERTLTAGSATLTVTYWSELDMSQWTPDASKPVSLSLTATSAEGNPLFLSRLQVVSSARDGAGELVESLPDLVDDATVSPGYTIEDPYSYSTTVLVPALPAEARSVQLTFSYEVLVATDDDAETFSKQTATDTVTVAVVGVDDAAGDAATD
;
A
#
# COMPACT_ATOMS: atom_id res chain seq x y z
N MET A 1 5.45 -4.57 15.02
CA MET A 1 6.03 -3.85 13.86
C MET A 1 5.01 -2.80 13.45
N ASN A 2 5.44 -1.56 13.23
CA ASN A 2 4.57 -0.48 12.75
C ASN A 2 5.35 0.33 11.72
N ASP A 3 5.04 0.11 10.45
CA ASP A 3 5.78 0.71 9.34
C ASP A 3 5.44 2.20 9.15
N LEU A 4 4.27 2.66 9.61
CA LEU A 4 3.85 4.06 9.54
C LEU A 4 4.04 4.82 10.87
N ALA A 5 4.88 4.30 11.78
CA ALA A 5 5.12 4.95 13.08
C ALA A 5 5.64 6.39 12.96
N SER A 6 6.38 6.71 11.90
CA SER A 6 6.88 8.05 11.57
C SER A 6 5.95 8.85 10.64
N GLY A 7 4.75 8.37 10.36
CA GLY A 7 3.79 8.96 9.41
C GLY A 7 3.97 8.50 7.96
N SER A 8 5.21 8.20 7.55
CA SER A 8 5.52 7.65 6.22
C SER A 8 6.64 6.62 6.24
N THR A 9 6.68 5.79 5.20
CA THR A 9 7.77 4.86 4.91
C THR A 9 7.99 4.75 3.40
N GLU A 10 9.25 4.69 2.99
CA GLU A 10 9.65 4.47 1.59
C GLU A 10 10.23 3.07 1.44
N ARG A 11 9.89 2.42 0.33
CA ARG A 11 10.33 1.07 -0.03
C ARG A 11 10.85 1.05 -1.46
N THR A 12 11.91 0.27 -1.66
CA THR A 12 12.39 -0.11 -2.99
C THR A 12 12.07 -1.58 -3.22
N LEU A 13 11.32 -1.87 -4.28
CA LEU A 13 10.89 -3.22 -4.65
C LEU A 13 11.46 -3.58 -6.01
N THR A 14 11.74 -4.87 -6.22
CA THR A 14 12.17 -5.39 -7.53
C THR A 14 11.04 -6.23 -8.12
N ALA A 15 10.55 -5.83 -9.29
CA ALA A 15 9.70 -6.66 -10.13
C ALA A 15 10.53 -6.96 -11.38
N GLY A 16 11.08 -8.17 -11.53
CA GLY A 16 11.89 -8.54 -12.71
C GLY A 16 13.01 -7.55 -13.03
N SER A 17 12.91 -6.85 -14.17
CA SER A 17 13.85 -5.83 -14.65
C SER A 17 13.48 -4.40 -14.24
N ALA A 18 12.34 -4.22 -13.56
CA ALA A 18 11.90 -2.94 -13.02
C ALA A 18 12.26 -2.80 -11.53
N THR A 19 12.68 -1.59 -11.16
CA THR A 19 12.84 -1.15 -9.76
C THR A 19 11.75 -0.14 -9.44
N LEU A 20 10.93 -0.44 -8.44
CA LEU A 20 9.80 0.37 -8.00
C LEU A 20 10.21 1.10 -6.71
N THR A 21 9.95 2.40 -6.66
CA THR A 21 10.05 3.20 -5.44
C THR A 21 8.64 3.55 -4.99
N VAL A 22 8.26 3.07 -3.82
CA VAL A 22 6.93 3.27 -3.25
C VAL A 22 7.04 4.01 -1.93
N THR A 23 6.30 5.11 -1.80
CA THR A 23 6.15 5.82 -0.53
C THR A 23 4.73 5.62 -0.04
N TYR A 24 4.58 5.09 1.17
CA TYR A 24 3.30 4.96 1.86
C TYR A 24 3.23 5.97 3.00
N TRP A 25 2.06 6.56 3.22
CA TRP A 25 1.85 7.45 4.35
C TRP A 25 0.41 7.43 4.84
N SER A 26 0.24 7.89 6.07
CA SER A 26 -1.04 8.17 6.70
C SER A 26 -1.02 9.62 7.19
N GLU A 27 -2.08 10.37 6.92
CA GLU A 27 -2.27 11.70 7.51
C GLU A 27 -2.83 11.62 8.94
N LEU A 28 -3.31 10.44 9.36
CA LEU A 28 -3.72 10.18 10.73
C LEU A 28 -2.50 9.95 11.63
N ASP A 29 -2.52 10.59 12.79
CA ASP A 29 -1.61 10.30 13.88
C ASP A 29 -1.82 8.86 14.38
N MET A 30 -0.76 8.21 14.87
CA MET A 30 -0.85 6.81 15.33
C MET A 30 -1.83 6.63 16.51
N SER A 31 -2.10 7.67 17.30
CA SER A 31 -3.14 7.66 18.34
C SER A 31 -4.57 7.61 17.77
N GLN A 32 -4.75 8.03 16.52
CA GLN A 32 -6.04 8.02 15.82
C GLN A 32 -6.29 6.72 15.06
N TRP A 33 -5.32 5.81 15.04
CA TRP A 33 -5.49 4.47 14.49
C TRP A 33 -6.26 3.57 15.47
N THR A 34 -7.55 3.85 15.68
CA THR A 34 -8.46 3.08 16.54
C THR A 34 -9.44 2.24 15.71
N PRO A 35 -10.04 1.15 16.23
CA PRO A 35 -10.90 0.26 15.43
C PRO A 35 -12.12 0.94 14.77
N ASP A 36 -12.71 1.96 15.38
CA ASP A 36 -14.09 2.39 15.08
C ASP A 36 -14.25 3.23 13.80
N ALA A 37 -13.15 3.76 13.23
CA ALA A 37 -13.18 4.65 12.07
C ALA A 37 -12.52 4.02 10.84
N SER A 38 -12.86 4.49 9.64
CA SER A 38 -12.09 4.15 8.43
C SER A 38 -10.79 4.94 8.38
N LYS A 39 -9.69 4.31 7.94
CA LYS A 39 -8.34 4.88 7.95
C LYS A 39 -7.81 5.00 6.51
N PRO A 40 -7.52 6.21 6.01
CA PRO A 40 -6.89 6.36 4.70
C PRO A 40 -5.39 6.04 4.79
N VAL A 41 -4.90 5.21 3.89
CA VAL A 41 -3.48 5.01 3.63
C VAL A 41 -3.21 5.42 2.20
N SER A 42 -2.38 6.43 2.03
CA SER A 42 -2.01 6.95 0.73
C SER A 42 -0.69 6.34 0.27
N LEU A 43 -0.52 6.23 -1.04
CA LEU A 43 0.72 5.79 -1.65
C LEU A 43 1.06 6.59 -2.90
N SER A 44 2.35 6.64 -3.20
CA SER A 44 2.92 7.14 -4.45
C SER A 44 3.91 6.11 -4.97
N LEU A 45 3.88 5.83 -6.26
CA LEU A 45 4.73 4.87 -6.94
C LEU A 45 5.41 5.55 -8.14
N THR A 46 6.73 5.41 -8.19
CA THR A 46 7.53 5.61 -9.41
C THR A 46 8.31 4.33 -9.71
N ALA A 47 8.77 4.18 -10.94
CA ALA A 47 9.61 3.05 -11.32
C ALA A 47 10.66 3.43 -12.37
N THR A 48 11.72 2.63 -12.41
CA THR A 48 12.78 2.69 -13.41
C THR A 48 13.03 1.30 -13.96
N SER A 49 13.34 1.20 -15.26
CA SER A 49 13.71 -0.07 -15.90
C SER A 49 15.24 -0.14 -16.02
N ALA A 50 15.78 -1.34 -15.90
CA ALA A 50 17.23 -1.55 -16.02
C ALA A 50 17.78 -1.14 -17.39
N GLU A 51 16.96 -1.23 -18.44
CA GLU A 51 17.34 -0.96 -19.83
C GLU A 51 16.80 0.38 -20.36
N GLY A 52 16.06 1.14 -19.54
CA GLY A 52 15.45 2.42 -19.96
C GLY A 52 14.17 2.29 -20.78
N ASN A 53 13.67 1.07 -20.99
CA ASN A 53 12.41 0.83 -21.69
C ASN A 53 11.20 1.42 -20.93
N PRO A 54 10.16 1.88 -21.64
CA PRO A 54 8.93 2.39 -21.04
C PRO A 54 8.28 1.45 -20.02
N LEU A 55 7.77 2.03 -18.92
CA LEU A 55 7.16 1.33 -17.80
C LEU A 55 5.76 1.83 -17.48
N PHE A 56 4.85 0.88 -17.27
CA PHE A 56 3.46 1.16 -16.96
C PHE A 56 2.96 0.33 -15.78
N LEU A 57 2.16 0.92 -14.91
CA LEU A 57 1.34 0.18 -13.95
C LEU A 57 0.06 -0.31 -14.65
N SER A 58 -0.16 -1.62 -14.70
CA SER A 58 -1.40 -2.20 -15.23
C SER A 58 -2.42 -2.49 -14.13
N ARG A 59 -1.97 -2.87 -12.93
CA ARG A 59 -2.84 -3.18 -11.80
C ARG A 59 -2.17 -2.91 -10.46
N LEU A 60 -2.93 -2.33 -9.54
CA LEU A 60 -2.69 -2.39 -8.11
C LEU A 60 -3.75 -3.29 -7.46
N GLN A 61 -3.32 -4.23 -6.61
CA GLN A 61 -4.21 -4.96 -5.71
C GLN A 61 -3.74 -4.80 -4.27
N VAL A 62 -4.67 -4.62 -3.35
CA VAL A 62 -4.41 -4.52 -1.91
C VAL A 62 -5.32 -5.50 -1.17
N VAL A 63 -4.69 -6.43 -0.47
CA VAL A 63 -5.37 -7.36 0.43
C VAL A 63 -5.11 -6.90 1.86
N SER A 64 -6.16 -6.77 2.66
CA SER A 64 -6.06 -6.21 4.01
C SER A 64 -6.54 -7.20 5.07
N SER A 65 -5.80 -7.31 6.17
CA SER A 65 -6.14 -8.25 7.25
C SER A 65 -5.94 -7.63 8.63
N ALA A 66 -6.95 -7.73 9.49
CA ALA A 66 -6.89 -7.32 10.88
C ALA A 66 -6.30 -8.45 11.74
N ARG A 67 -5.41 -8.11 12.66
CA ARG A 67 -4.75 -9.06 13.56
C ARG A 67 -4.82 -8.63 15.00
N ASP A 68 -4.90 -9.59 15.91
CA ASP A 68 -4.94 -9.35 17.35
C ASP A 68 -3.54 -9.10 17.93
N GLY A 69 -3.45 -9.00 19.27
CA GLY A 69 -2.19 -8.79 19.98
C GLY A 69 -1.21 -9.98 19.93
N ALA A 70 -1.69 -11.18 19.59
CA ALA A 70 -0.86 -12.36 19.36
C ALA A 70 -0.42 -12.49 17.88
N GLY A 71 -0.99 -11.66 16.98
CA GLY A 71 -0.75 -11.70 15.55
C GLY A 71 -1.66 -12.67 14.80
N GLU A 72 -2.67 -13.25 15.46
CA GLU A 72 -3.65 -14.12 14.83
C GLU A 72 -4.61 -13.32 13.95
N LEU A 73 -5.06 -13.94 12.86
CA LEU A 73 -6.03 -13.33 11.95
C LEU A 73 -7.38 -13.19 12.67
N VAL A 74 -7.86 -11.95 12.78
CA VAL A 74 -9.19 -11.64 13.32
C VAL A 74 -10.20 -11.54 12.19
N GLU A 75 -9.86 -10.78 11.15
CA GLU A 75 -10.75 -10.53 10.01
C GLU A 75 -9.94 -10.30 8.73
N SER A 76 -10.44 -10.82 7.61
CA SER A 76 -10.00 -10.42 6.28
C SER A 76 -10.94 -9.33 5.78
N LEU A 77 -10.38 -8.19 5.38
CA LEU A 77 -11.15 -7.05 4.88
C LEU A 77 -11.33 -7.17 3.35
N PRO A 78 -12.27 -6.43 2.74
CA PRO A 78 -12.44 -6.43 1.30
C PRO A 78 -11.16 -6.03 0.57
N ASP A 79 -10.87 -6.73 -0.52
CA ASP A 79 -9.79 -6.39 -1.43
C ASP A 79 -10.09 -5.06 -2.14
N LEU A 80 -9.04 -4.27 -2.35
CA LEU A 80 -9.06 -3.14 -3.26
C LEU A 80 -8.28 -3.50 -4.52
N VAL A 81 -8.88 -3.28 -5.68
CA VAL A 81 -8.24 -3.48 -6.99
C VAL A 81 -8.42 -2.20 -7.80
N ASP A 82 -7.32 -1.68 -8.32
CA ASP A 82 -7.30 -0.60 -9.31
C ASP A 82 -6.62 -1.13 -10.58
N ASP A 83 -7.46 -1.44 -11.56
CA ASP A 83 -7.04 -1.84 -12.90
C ASP A 83 -6.89 -0.60 -13.80
N ALA A 84 -5.80 -0.53 -14.57
CA ALA A 84 -5.59 0.58 -15.48
C ALA A 84 -6.73 0.69 -16.51
N THR A 85 -7.26 1.90 -16.65
CA THR A 85 -8.36 2.21 -17.59
C THR A 85 -7.87 2.63 -18.98
N VAL A 86 -6.55 2.68 -19.16
CA VAL A 86 -5.86 3.03 -20.40
C VAL A 86 -4.88 1.93 -20.78
N SER A 87 -4.65 1.76 -22.09
CA SER A 87 -3.67 0.81 -22.61
C SER A 87 -2.33 1.52 -22.88
N PRO A 88 -1.17 0.92 -22.55
CA PRO A 88 -1.01 -0.37 -21.87
C PRO A 88 -1.19 -0.30 -20.34
N GLY A 89 -1.10 0.89 -19.76
CA GLY A 89 -1.28 1.15 -18.33
C GLY A 89 -0.98 2.61 -18.00
N TYR A 90 -0.92 2.96 -16.72
CA TYR A 90 -0.51 4.30 -16.29
C TYR A 90 1.02 4.44 -16.29
N THR A 91 1.56 5.48 -16.91
CA THR A 91 3.01 5.78 -16.85
C THR A 91 3.44 6.09 -15.41
N ILE A 92 4.54 5.48 -14.99
CA ILE A 92 5.09 5.61 -13.62
C ILE A 92 6.58 5.99 -13.62
N GLU A 93 7.09 6.43 -14.75
CA GLU A 93 8.47 6.91 -14.90
C GLU A 93 8.55 8.40 -14.64
N ASP A 94 9.62 8.85 -13.99
CA ASP A 94 9.84 10.26 -13.69
C ASP A 94 9.67 11.14 -14.96
N PRO A 95 8.96 12.28 -14.86
CA PRO A 95 8.43 12.91 -13.64
C PRO A 95 7.02 12.44 -13.23
N TYR A 96 6.49 11.38 -13.84
CA TYR A 96 5.16 10.88 -13.59
C TYR A 96 5.16 9.83 -12.48
N SER A 97 4.17 9.91 -11.59
CA SER A 97 3.93 8.92 -10.56
C SER A 97 2.48 8.47 -10.58
N TYR A 98 2.26 7.23 -10.16
CA TYR A 98 0.93 6.78 -9.78
C TYR A 98 0.69 7.13 -8.31
N SER A 99 -0.50 7.63 -7.98
CA SER A 99 -0.87 7.95 -6.59
C SER A 99 -2.31 7.59 -6.33
N THR A 100 -2.57 6.98 -5.18
CA THR A 100 -3.92 6.60 -4.76
C THR A 100 -4.03 6.56 -3.25
N THR A 101 -5.27 6.51 -2.74
CA THR A 101 -5.58 6.34 -1.33
C THR A 101 -6.43 5.08 -1.15
N VAL A 102 -5.94 4.16 -0.33
CA VAL A 102 -6.64 2.97 0.10
C VAL A 102 -7.42 3.31 1.37
N LEU A 103 -8.72 3.03 1.37
CA LEU A 103 -9.53 3.18 2.58
C LEU A 103 -9.58 1.84 3.32
N VAL A 104 -8.91 1.77 4.47
CA VAL A 104 -9.05 0.65 5.40
C VAL A 104 -10.38 0.86 6.15
N PRO A 105 -11.34 -0.06 6.10
CA PRO A 105 -12.60 0.08 6.83
C PRO A 105 -12.39 0.04 8.35
N ALA A 106 -13.47 0.25 9.10
CA ALA A 106 -13.46 -0.01 10.53
C ALA A 106 -13.02 -1.45 10.81
N LEU A 107 -12.28 -1.64 11.90
CA LEU A 107 -11.71 -2.92 12.30
C LEU A 107 -12.48 -3.50 13.48
N PRO A 108 -12.37 -4.82 13.73
CA PRO A 108 -12.86 -5.43 14.97
C PRO A 108 -12.21 -4.80 16.21
N ALA A 109 -12.94 -4.76 17.32
CA ALA A 109 -12.47 -4.15 18.57
C ALA A 109 -11.20 -4.84 19.12
N GLU A 110 -11.01 -6.12 18.79
CA GLU A 110 -9.88 -6.94 19.19
C GLU A 110 -8.62 -6.69 18.34
N ALA A 111 -8.76 -5.99 17.20
CA ALA A 111 -7.65 -5.72 16.29
C ALA A 111 -6.60 -4.81 16.94
N ARG A 112 -5.35 -5.27 16.91
CA ARG A 112 -4.16 -4.54 17.40
C ARG A 112 -3.19 -4.18 16.28
N SER A 113 -3.40 -4.73 15.09
CA SER A 113 -2.73 -4.27 13.88
C SER A 113 -3.58 -4.56 12.63
N VAL A 114 -3.27 -3.86 11.56
CA VAL A 114 -3.72 -4.21 10.21
C VAL A 114 -2.50 -4.44 9.33
N GLN A 115 -2.55 -5.49 8.50
CA GLN A 115 -1.58 -5.75 7.45
C GLN A 115 -2.20 -5.47 6.10
N LEU A 116 -1.52 -4.64 5.31
CA LEU A 116 -1.88 -4.28 3.95
C LEU A 116 -0.84 -4.90 3.02
N THR A 117 -1.24 -5.90 2.25
CA THR A 117 -0.37 -6.55 1.25
C THR A 117 -0.68 -5.95 -0.12
N PHE A 118 0.26 -5.18 -0.64
CA PHE A 118 0.20 -4.53 -1.94
C PHE A 118 0.82 -5.43 -2.99
N SER A 119 0.14 -5.63 -4.12
CA SER A 119 0.66 -6.31 -5.29
C SER A 119 0.61 -5.37 -6.48
N TYR A 120 1.78 -5.11 -7.06
CA TYR A 120 1.99 -4.22 -8.20
C TYR A 120 2.20 -5.07 -9.44
N GLU A 121 1.32 -4.95 -10.42
CA GLU A 121 1.55 -5.48 -11.76
C GLU A 121 2.05 -4.36 -12.66
N VAL A 122 3.26 -4.53 -13.19
CA VAL A 122 3.88 -3.58 -14.11
C VAL A 122 4.13 -4.24 -15.45
N LEU A 123 4.02 -3.43 -16.50
CA LEU A 123 4.34 -3.78 -17.87
C LEU A 123 5.61 -3.04 -18.28
N VAL A 124 6.64 -3.79 -18.65
CA VAL A 124 7.87 -3.24 -19.23
C VAL A 124 7.80 -3.43 -20.73
N ALA A 125 7.92 -2.36 -21.51
CA ALA A 125 8.05 -2.46 -22.95
C ALA A 125 9.31 -3.28 -23.31
N THR A 126 9.23 -4.12 -24.35
CA THR A 126 10.39 -4.94 -24.78
C THR A 126 11.42 -4.15 -25.57
N ASP A 127 11.04 -2.98 -26.08
CA ASP A 127 11.83 -1.99 -26.80
C ASP A 127 11.09 -0.62 -26.76
N ASP A 128 11.72 0.46 -27.25
CA ASP A 128 11.19 1.82 -27.15
C ASP A 128 9.90 2.08 -27.97
N ASP A 129 9.64 1.29 -29.02
CA ASP A 129 8.46 1.42 -29.91
C ASP A 129 7.48 0.25 -29.69
N ALA A 130 7.63 -0.52 -28.61
CA ALA A 130 7.04 -1.86 -28.51
C ALA A 130 5.52 -1.84 -28.40
N GLU A 131 4.88 -2.69 -29.20
CA GLU A 131 3.50 -3.16 -28.98
C GLU A 131 3.46 -4.39 -28.06
N THR A 132 4.62 -4.86 -27.61
CA THR A 132 4.80 -6.03 -26.75
C THR A 132 5.38 -5.67 -25.39
N PHE A 133 4.80 -6.25 -24.35
CA PHE A 133 5.13 -5.92 -22.96
C PHE A 133 5.43 -7.19 -22.16
N SER A 134 6.43 -7.09 -21.29
CA SER A 134 6.73 -8.08 -20.27
C SER A 134 5.99 -7.73 -18.98
N LYS A 135 5.09 -8.61 -18.55
CA LYS A 135 4.40 -8.48 -17.26
C LYS A 135 5.33 -8.91 -16.13
N GLN A 136 5.47 -8.05 -15.13
CA GLN A 136 6.28 -8.29 -13.94
C GLN A 136 5.48 -7.90 -12.69
N THR A 137 5.81 -8.51 -11.55
CA THR A 137 5.06 -8.30 -10.31
C THR A 137 6.00 -8.11 -9.14
N ALA A 138 5.69 -7.15 -8.28
CA ALA A 138 6.28 -7.01 -6.95
C ALA A 138 5.17 -7.01 -5.90
N THR A 139 5.51 -7.51 -4.70
CA THR A 139 4.61 -7.49 -3.55
C THR A 139 5.32 -6.86 -2.37
N ASP A 140 4.58 -6.10 -1.58
CA ASP A 140 5.04 -5.53 -0.33
C ASP A 140 3.98 -5.67 0.75
N THR A 141 4.38 -5.63 2.02
CA THR A 141 3.45 -5.69 3.15
C THR A 141 3.76 -4.58 4.15
N VAL A 142 2.76 -3.72 4.36
CA VAL A 142 2.78 -2.65 5.35
C VAL A 142 1.95 -3.07 6.55
N THR A 143 2.55 -3.06 7.74
CA THR A 143 1.85 -3.30 9.00
C THR A 143 1.66 -1.99 9.75
N VAL A 144 0.43 -1.69 10.13
CA VAL A 144 0.09 -0.52 10.94
C VAL A 144 -0.47 -0.96 12.29
N ALA A 145 0.03 -0.38 13.37
CA ALA A 145 -0.47 -0.66 14.71
C ALA A 145 -1.85 -0.01 14.91
N VAL A 146 -2.70 -0.65 15.71
CA VAL A 146 -4.03 -0.15 16.07
C VAL A 146 -4.09 -0.02 17.59
N VAL A 147 -4.46 1.17 18.06
CA VAL A 147 -4.68 1.45 19.48
C VAL A 147 -6.01 0.83 19.90
N GLY A 148 -6.00 -0.06 20.89
CA GLY A 148 -7.23 -0.69 21.37
C GLY A 148 -8.18 0.35 21.96
N VAL A 149 -9.49 0.09 21.86
CA VAL A 149 -10.53 1.01 22.38
C VAL A 149 -10.33 1.31 23.87
N ASP A 150 -9.91 0.31 24.66
CA ASP A 150 -9.64 0.46 26.10
C ASP A 150 -8.38 1.31 26.38
N ASP A 151 -7.40 1.31 25.47
CA ASP A 151 -6.16 2.08 25.63
C ASP A 151 -6.36 3.56 25.25
N ALA A 152 -7.22 3.82 24.26
CA ALA A 152 -7.56 5.18 23.82
C ALA A 152 -8.36 5.97 24.88
N ALA A 153 -9.21 5.30 25.66
CA ALA A 153 -10.01 5.93 26.71
C ALA A 153 -9.17 6.34 27.95
N GLY A 154 -8.04 5.68 28.19
CA GLY A 154 -7.16 5.99 29.33
C GLY A 154 -6.36 7.28 29.17
N ASP A 155 -6.02 7.67 27.94
CA ASP A 155 -5.21 8.86 27.66
C ASP A 155 -6.06 10.16 27.69
N ALA A 156 -7.35 10.07 27.34
CA ALA A 156 -8.27 11.21 27.36
C ALA A 156 -8.75 11.64 28.76
N ALA A 157 -8.45 10.87 29.82
CA ALA A 157 -8.91 11.13 31.18
C ALA A 157 -7.92 11.96 32.03
N THR A 158 -6.83 12.44 31.45
CA THR A 158 -5.78 13.18 32.15
C THR A 158 -5.49 14.54 31.49
N ASP A 159 -6.47 15.45 31.51
CA ASP A 159 -6.27 16.90 31.31
C ASP A 159 -7.18 17.70 32.26
#